data_AF-A0A672K9J6-F1
#
_entry.id   AF-A0A672K9J6-F1
#
_cell.length_a   1.000
_cell.length_b   1.000
_cell.length_c   1.000
_cell.angle_alpha   90.00
_cell.angle_beta   90.00
_cell.angle_gamma   90.00
#
_symmetry.space_group_name_H-M   'P 1'
#
loop_
_entity.id
_entity.type
_entity.pdbx_description
1 polymer ?
#
loop_
_entity_poly.entity_id
_entity_poly.type
_entity_poly.pdbx_seq_one_letter_code
_entity_poly.pdbx_strand_id
1 'polypeptide(L)'
;MHTVLFNRIDLIEGALKIFFAFVGIMAEQFVPDGPHAHLYQDGWVKLMNWQHSTMYLFFGISGIADVLSMSSRHVPVSLDRLSLSLALFVEGFLFYFHVHSRPALDQHIHSLLLFAVFGGSASTMLEVFKRDNAVLELLRGSLAILQGTWFYQIGFVLYPLNGEQWDLDRHDNIMFITMCFCWHYAVALLVVGICYCGVFWSSKWCEGRKLGDMEMGRRKCTASDSSTQKALLQESDEE
;
A
#
# COMPACT_ATOMS: atom_id res chain seq x y z
N MET A 1 -8.18 -21.42 3.66
CA MET A 1 -8.63 -20.60 2.50
C MET A 1 -8.12 -19.16 2.59
N HIS A 2 -8.36 -18.42 3.70
CA HIS A 2 -7.83 -17.06 3.88
C HIS A 2 -6.30 -16.95 3.74
N THR A 3 -5.53 -17.81 4.41
CA THR A 3 -4.05 -17.79 4.35
C THR A 3 -3.49 -18.03 2.94
N VAL A 4 -4.17 -18.82 2.11
CA VAL A 4 -3.74 -19.10 0.73
C VAL A 4 -4.02 -17.92 -0.18
N LEU A 5 -5.12 -17.19 0.04
CA LEU A 5 -5.46 -15.99 -0.73
C LEU A 5 -4.52 -14.84 -0.42
N PHE A 6 -4.26 -14.56 0.87
CA PHE A 6 -3.31 -13.51 1.29
C PHE A 6 -1.92 -13.76 0.72
N ASN A 7 -1.43 -15.01 0.83
CA ASN A 7 -0.17 -15.40 0.21
C ASN A 7 -0.15 -15.11 -1.31
N ARG A 8 -1.23 -15.39 -2.05
CA ARG A 8 -1.25 -15.08 -3.50
C ARG A 8 -1.21 -13.58 -3.78
N ILE A 9 -1.86 -12.76 -2.96
CA ILE A 9 -1.85 -11.31 -3.11
C ILE A 9 -0.46 -10.75 -2.85
N ASP A 10 0.20 -11.18 -1.77
CA ASP A 10 1.56 -10.73 -1.42
C ASP A 10 2.57 -11.11 -2.52
N LEU A 11 2.41 -12.30 -3.13
CA LEU A 11 3.24 -12.74 -4.25
C LEU A 11 3.03 -11.86 -5.49
N ILE A 12 1.78 -11.54 -5.81
CA ILE A 12 1.44 -10.68 -6.93
C ILE A 12 1.98 -9.26 -6.70
N GLU A 13 1.85 -8.73 -5.49
CA GLU A 13 2.40 -7.42 -5.12
C GLU A 13 3.91 -7.39 -5.33
N GLY A 14 4.65 -8.37 -4.79
CA GLY A 14 6.09 -8.48 -4.96
C GLY A 14 6.50 -8.59 -6.43
N ALA A 15 5.81 -9.43 -7.21
CA ALA A 15 6.07 -9.60 -8.63
C ALA A 15 5.81 -8.31 -9.44
N LEU A 16 4.72 -7.59 -9.12
CA LEU A 16 4.41 -6.31 -9.77
C LEU A 16 5.45 -5.23 -9.42
N LYS A 17 5.90 -5.15 -8.16
CA LYS A 17 6.98 -4.23 -7.76
C LYS A 17 8.26 -4.49 -8.57
N ILE A 18 8.68 -5.75 -8.68
CA ILE A 18 9.86 -6.14 -9.47
C ILE A 18 9.68 -5.75 -10.94
N PHE A 19 8.53 -6.10 -11.52
CA PHE A 19 8.25 -5.83 -12.94
C PHE A 19 8.26 -4.32 -13.25
N PHE A 20 7.51 -3.51 -12.48
CA PHE A 20 7.45 -2.07 -12.71
C PHE A 20 8.76 -1.37 -12.39
N ALA A 21 9.51 -1.81 -11.37
CA ALA A 21 10.85 -1.30 -11.11
C ALA A 21 11.80 -1.56 -12.28
N PHE A 22 11.80 -2.78 -12.82
CA PHE A 22 12.61 -3.12 -13.98
C PHE A 22 12.23 -2.28 -15.21
N VAL A 23 10.94 -2.22 -15.55
CA VAL A 23 10.44 -1.41 -16.67
C VAL A 23 10.79 0.07 -16.48
N GLY A 24 10.63 0.60 -15.26
CA GLY A 24 10.98 1.98 -14.91
C GLY A 24 12.46 2.28 -15.13
N ILE A 25 13.37 1.41 -14.67
CA ILE A 25 14.81 1.56 -14.91
C ILE A 25 15.11 1.50 -16.40
N MET A 26 14.50 0.57 -17.14
CA MET A 26 14.72 0.46 -18.59
C MET A 26 14.24 1.72 -19.33
N ALA A 27 13.07 2.24 -18.97
CA ALA A 27 12.53 3.45 -19.57
C ALA A 27 13.39 4.69 -19.26
N GLU A 28 13.81 4.85 -18.00
CA GLU A 28 14.65 5.98 -17.58
C GLU A 28 16.04 5.94 -18.21
N GLN A 29 16.62 4.74 -18.42
CA GLN A 29 17.98 4.59 -18.93
C GLN A 29 18.06 4.52 -20.46
N PHE A 30 17.10 3.88 -21.13
CA PHE A 30 17.26 3.44 -22.52
C PHE A 30 16.16 3.90 -23.49
N VAL A 31 15.32 4.86 -23.10
CA VAL A 31 14.55 5.64 -24.08
C VAL A 31 15.53 6.34 -25.04
N PRO A 32 15.17 6.72 -26.29
CA PRO A 32 16.14 7.33 -27.22
C PRO A 32 16.87 8.55 -26.67
N ASP A 33 16.21 9.31 -25.78
CA ASP A 33 16.81 10.43 -25.05
C ASP A 33 17.33 10.02 -23.66
N GLY A 34 17.62 8.76 -23.37
CA GLY A 34 18.09 8.31 -22.06
C GLY A 34 19.59 8.59 -21.83
N PRO A 35 20.09 8.46 -20.58
CA PRO A 35 21.51 8.49 -20.27
C PRO A 35 22.29 7.26 -20.80
N HIS A 36 21.61 6.17 -21.18
CA HIS A 36 22.22 4.94 -21.71
C HIS A 36 23.35 4.39 -20.83
N ALA A 37 23.14 4.39 -19.51
CA ALA A 37 24.15 4.00 -18.50
C ALA A 37 25.42 4.87 -18.44
N HIS A 38 25.45 6.00 -19.15
CA HIS A 38 26.47 7.03 -18.96
C HIS A 38 26.08 7.94 -17.80
N LEU A 39 26.85 7.91 -16.71
CA LEU A 39 26.63 8.78 -15.55
C LEU A 39 27.30 10.14 -15.72
N TYR A 40 28.49 10.16 -16.35
CA TYR A 40 29.32 11.35 -16.47
C TYR A 40 30.05 11.39 -17.81
N GLN A 41 29.94 12.51 -18.51
CA GLN A 41 30.68 12.81 -19.73
C GLN A 41 30.84 14.33 -19.84
N ASP A 42 31.96 14.85 -19.35
CA ASP A 42 32.24 16.30 -19.21
C ASP A 42 31.17 17.08 -18.42
N GLY A 43 30.42 16.36 -17.58
CA GLY A 43 29.29 16.84 -16.80
C GLY A 43 28.35 15.68 -16.44
N TRP A 44 27.43 15.94 -15.51
CA TRP A 44 26.41 14.97 -15.14
C TRP A 44 25.44 14.73 -16.28
N VAL A 45 25.28 13.47 -16.70
CA VAL A 45 24.37 13.11 -17.79
C VAL A 45 23.01 12.76 -17.19
N LYS A 46 22.01 13.60 -17.46
CA LYS A 46 20.60 13.35 -17.11
C LYS A 46 20.40 12.83 -15.68
N LEU A 47 20.97 13.56 -14.71
CA LEU A 47 21.03 13.14 -13.31
C LEU A 47 19.64 12.85 -12.70
N MET A 48 18.59 13.50 -13.20
CA MET A 48 17.21 13.21 -12.83
C MET A 48 16.78 11.78 -13.13
N ASN A 49 17.09 11.29 -14.33
CA ASN A 49 16.79 9.92 -14.73
C ASN A 49 17.55 8.91 -13.86
N TRP A 50 18.75 9.26 -13.39
CA TRP A 50 19.50 8.46 -12.42
C TRP A 50 18.86 8.45 -11.03
N GLN A 51 18.31 9.58 -10.56
CA GLN A 51 17.54 9.61 -9.31
C GLN A 51 16.31 8.72 -9.40
N HIS A 52 15.53 8.80 -10.48
CA HIS A 52 14.37 7.93 -10.70
C HIS A 52 14.78 6.45 -10.80
N SER A 53 15.84 6.14 -11.54
CA SER A 53 16.37 4.77 -11.63
C SER A 53 16.78 4.21 -10.26
N THR A 54 17.37 5.05 -9.40
CA THR A 54 17.73 4.69 -8.02
C THR A 54 16.48 4.43 -7.18
N MET A 55 15.46 5.27 -7.28
CA MET A 55 14.19 5.06 -6.61
C MET A 55 13.55 3.73 -7.05
N TYR A 56 13.45 3.47 -8.36
CA TYR A 56 12.93 2.21 -8.89
C TYR A 56 13.71 1.00 -8.39
N LEU A 57 15.04 1.07 -8.32
CA LEU A 57 15.89 0.00 -7.81
C LEU A 57 15.48 -0.41 -6.38
N PHE A 58 15.27 0.55 -5.48
CA PHE A 58 14.89 0.24 -4.10
C PHE A 58 13.48 -0.34 -3.99
N PHE A 59 12.52 0.10 -4.80
CA PHE A 59 11.21 -0.55 -4.90
C PHE A 59 11.31 -1.97 -5.49
N GLY A 60 12.23 -2.20 -6.42
CA GLY A 60 12.55 -3.53 -6.93
C GLY A 60 13.13 -4.45 -5.86
N ILE A 61 14.06 -3.95 -5.03
CA ILE A 61 14.60 -4.68 -3.86
C ILE A 61 13.48 -5.02 -2.87
N SER A 62 12.55 -4.09 -2.62
CA SER A 62 11.36 -4.37 -1.79
C SER A 62 10.50 -5.47 -2.39
N GLY A 63 10.24 -5.46 -3.70
CA GLY A 63 9.50 -6.55 -4.35
C GLY A 63 10.20 -7.91 -4.25
N ILE A 64 11.53 -7.96 -4.36
CA ILE A 64 12.32 -9.18 -4.13
C ILE A 64 12.15 -9.67 -2.69
N ALA A 65 12.23 -8.76 -1.72
CA ALA A 65 12.03 -9.09 -0.30
C ALA A 65 10.63 -9.66 -0.03
N ASP A 66 9.58 -9.12 -0.66
CA ASP A 66 8.22 -9.67 -0.56
C ASP A 66 8.15 -11.12 -1.07
N VAL A 67 8.68 -11.39 -2.26
CA VAL A 67 8.68 -12.74 -2.88
C VAL A 67 9.53 -13.74 -2.06
N LEU A 68 10.68 -13.30 -1.54
CA LEU A 68 11.56 -14.14 -0.73
C LEU A 68 10.94 -14.48 0.63
N SER A 69 10.27 -13.51 1.27
CA SER A 69 9.58 -13.69 2.55
C SER A 69 8.48 -14.75 2.47
N MET A 70 7.97 -15.01 1.27
CA MET A 70 7.02 -16.08 0.97
C MET A 70 7.64 -17.44 0.66
N SER A 71 8.79 -17.45 -0.03
CA SER A 71 9.35 -18.67 -0.63
C SER A 71 10.34 -19.39 0.29
N SER A 72 10.94 -18.70 1.27
CA SER A 72 12.05 -19.25 2.07
C SER A 72 11.79 -19.19 3.56
N ARG A 73 11.91 -20.35 4.21
CA ARG A 73 11.84 -20.50 5.68
C ARG A 73 13.03 -19.84 6.42
N HIS A 74 14.06 -19.40 5.70
CA HIS A 74 15.28 -18.81 6.29
C HIS A 74 15.34 -17.28 6.20
N VAL A 75 14.29 -16.62 5.70
CA VAL A 75 14.25 -15.15 5.60
C VAL A 75 13.88 -14.56 6.96
N PRO A 76 14.57 -13.50 7.43
CA PRO A 76 14.20 -12.82 8.66
C PRO A 76 12.74 -12.36 8.63
N VAL A 77 12.03 -12.60 9.74
CA VAL A 77 10.66 -12.08 9.90
C VAL A 77 10.69 -10.56 9.74
N SER A 78 9.74 -10.01 8.98
CA SER A 78 9.63 -8.57 8.70
C SER A 78 10.63 -7.97 7.70
N LEU A 79 11.34 -8.79 6.92
CA LEU A 79 12.17 -8.29 5.82
C LEU A 79 11.33 -7.53 4.76
N ASP A 80 10.12 -7.99 4.49
CA ASP A 80 9.10 -7.31 3.69
C ASP A 80 8.88 -5.87 4.16
N ARG A 81 8.61 -5.68 5.46
CA ARG A 81 8.39 -4.36 6.07
C ARG A 81 9.63 -3.48 6.07
N LEU A 82 10.79 -4.05 6.42
CA LEU A 82 12.05 -3.30 6.44
C LEU A 82 12.42 -2.79 5.06
N SER A 83 12.34 -3.64 4.04
CA SER A 83 12.68 -3.28 2.67
C SER A 83 11.76 -2.19 2.09
N LEU A 84 10.45 -2.29 2.37
CA LEU A 84 9.49 -1.26 1.95
C LEU A 84 9.73 0.07 2.65
N SER A 85 10.01 0.05 3.96
CA SER A 85 10.35 1.26 4.71
C SER A 85 11.60 1.95 4.16
N LEU A 86 12.64 1.18 3.81
CA LEU A 86 13.85 1.70 3.18
C LEU A 86 13.57 2.26 1.78
N ALA A 87 12.72 1.60 0.99
CA ALA A 87 12.33 2.12 -0.34
C ALA A 87 11.62 3.47 -0.23
N LEU A 88 10.64 3.59 0.67
CA LEU A 88 9.96 4.86 0.96
C LEU A 88 10.92 5.92 1.52
N PHE A 89 11.88 5.53 2.35
CA PHE A 89 12.89 6.47 2.87
C PHE A 89 13.77 7.01 1.73
N VAL A 90 14.24 6.15 0.83
CA VAL A 90 15.05 6.56 -0.33
C VAL A 90 14.24 7.42 -1.29
N GLU A 91 12.97 7.10 -1.54
CA GLU A 91 12.05 7.97 -2.29
C GLU A 91 12.02 9.37 -1.67
N GLY A 92 11.67 9.48 -0.39
CA GLY A 92 11.60 10.77 0.30
C GLY A 92 12.94 11.52 0.31
N PHE A 93 14.04 10.82 0.50
CA PHE A 93 15.38 11.40 0.50
C PHE A 93 15.77 11.98 -0.86
N LEU A 94 15.53 11.23 -1.95
CA LEU A 94 15.79 11.72 -3.31
C LEU A 94 14.86 12.88 -3.66
N PHE A 95 13.57 12.78 -3.34
CA PHE A 95 12.60 13.85 -3.57
C PHE A 95 12.96 15.14 -2.82
N TYR A 96 13.49 15.07 -1.61
CA TYR A 96 13.90 16.26 -0.87
C TYR A 96 14.97 17.06 -1.62
N PHE A 97 15.97 16.38 -2.20
CA PHE A 97 17.03 17.04 -2.97
C PHE A 97 16.63 17.39 -4.40
N HIS A 98 15.58 16.78 -4.95
CA HIS A 98 15.03 17.13 -6.27
C HIS A 98 14.47 18.56 -6.35
N VAL A 99 13.93 19.07 -5.25
CA VAL A 99 13.03 20.25 -5.27
C VAL A 99 13.77 21.57 -5.00
N HIS A 100 15.06 21.52 -4.68
CA HIS A 100 15.84 22.74 -4.41
C HIS A 100 15.85 23.66 -5.64
N SER A 101 15.70 24.97 -5.43
CA SER A 101 15.68 26.06 -6.44
C SER A 101 14.41 26.21 -7.31
N ARG A 102 13.26 25.70 -6.86
CA ARG A 102 11.96 25.88 -7.52
C ARG A 102 11.18 27.10 -6.98
N PRO A 103 10.17 27.62 -7.72
CA PRO A 103 9.23 28.64 -7.22
C PRO A 103 8.56 28.22 -5.91
N ALA A 104 8.09 29.20 -5.12
CA ALA A 104 7.65 28.96 -3.74
C ALA A 104 6.54 27.90 -3.62
N LEU A 105 5.52 27.95 -4.47
CA LEU A 105 4.43 26.98 -4.49
C LEU A 105 4.89 25.58 -4.91
N ASP A 106 5.75 25.50 -5.94
CA ASP A 106 6.30 24.23 -6.44
C ASP A 106 7.14 23.54 -5.36
N GLN A 107 7.97 24.32 -4.65
CA GLN A 107 8.72 23.79 -3.52
C GLN A 107 7.80 23.33 -2.38
N HIS A 108 6.77 24.11 -2.06
CA HIS A 108 5.86 23.81 -0.96
C HIS A 108 4.99 22.59 -1.22
N ILE A 109 4.43 22.45 -2.42
CA ILE A 109 3.55 21.32 -2.75
C ILE A 109 4.31 19.99 -2.73
N HIS A 110 5.56 19.97 -3.16
CA HIS A 110 6.43 18.81 -3.05
C HIS A 110 6.90 18.56 -1.61
N SER A 111 7.15 19.59 -0.80
CA SER A 111 7.54 19.40 0.60
C SER A 111 6.41 18.74 1.41
N LEU A 112 5.15 19.04 1.10
CA LEU A 112 3.99 18.37 1.68
C LEU A 112 3.98 16.86 1.40
N LEU A 113 4.37 16.44 0.20
CA LEU A 113 4.49 15.01 -0.16
C LEU A 113 5.48 14.28 0.77
N LEU A 114 6.58 14.95 1.14
CA LEU A 114 7.61 14.35 1.99
C LEU A 114 7.06 13.92 3.35
N PHE A 115 6.08 14.65 3.91
CA PHE A 115 5.43 14.24 5.16
C PHE A 115 4.68 12.91 5.01
N ALA A 116 4.00 12.70 3.88
CA ALA A 116 3.32 11.44 3.60
C ALA A 116 4.32 10.30 3.40
N VAL A 117 5.39 10.53 2.63
CA VAL A 117 6.40 9.52 2.31
C VAL A 117 7.24 9.14 3.54
N PHE A 118 7.80 10.12 4.27
CA PHE A 118 8.55 9.84 5.49
C PHE A 118 7.67 9.31 6.61
N GLY A 119 6.43 9.80 6.73
CA GLY A 119 5.45 9.23 7.64
C GLY A 119 5.16 7.75 7.32
N GLY A 120 4.98 7.43 6.04
CA GLY A 120 4.75 6.07 5.56
C GLY A 120 5.97 5.17 5.82
N SER A 121 7.18 5.67 5.54
CA SER A 121 8.44 4.99 5.85
C SER A 121 8.57 4.71 7.35
N ALA A 122 8.31 5.70 8.22
CA ALA A 122 8.36 5.54 9.66
C ALA A 122 7.30 4.57 10.19
N SER A 123 6.05 4.67 9.71
CA SER A 123 4.97 3.74 10.07
C SER A 123 5.33 2.30 9.70
N THR A 124 5.85 2.10 8.49
CA THR A 124 6.28 0.78 8.00
C THR A 124 7.49 0.25 8.80
N MET A 125 8.42 1.11 9.21
CA MET A 125 9.54 0.73 10.07
C MET A 125 9.05 0.26 11.45
N LEU A 126 8.04 0.92 12.02
CA LEU A 126 7.46 0.51 13.30
C LEU A 126 6.81 -0.89 13.21
N GLU A 127 6.24 -1.26 12.07
CA GLU A 127 5.70 -2.60 11.81
C GLU A 127 6.78 -3.70 11.81
N VAL A 128 8.06 -3.36 11.61
CA VAL A 128 9.18 -4.32 11.77
C VAL A 128 9.24 -4.84 13.20
N PHE A 129 9.01 -3.94 14.18
CA PHE A 129 9.06 -4.25 15.61
C PHE A 129 7.69 -4.66 16.18
N LYS A 130 6.60 -4.12 15.62
CA LYS A 130 5.22 -4.33 16.09
C LYS A 130 4.32 -4.80 14.94
N ARG A 131 4.54 -6.03 14.50
CA ARG A 131 3.74 -6.68 13.45
C ARG A 131 2.27 -6.86 13.90
N ASP A 132 1.36 -6.87 12.94
CA ASP A 132 -0.08 -7.11 13.12
C ASP A 132 -0.78 -6.08 14.03
N ASN A 133 -0.20 -4.89 14.16
CA ASN A 133 -0.83 -3.77 14.85
C ASN A 133 -1.76 -3.04 13.89
N ALA A 134 -3.07 -3.25 14.05
CA ALA A 134 -4.08 -2.65 13.19
C ALA A 134 -3.94 -1.12 13.07
N VAL A 135 -3.57 -0.40 14.13
CA VAL A 135 -3.41 1.06 14.06
C VAL A 135 -2.25 1.45 13.15
N LEU A 136 -1.12 0.74 13.22
CA LEU A 136 0.02 0.97 12.32
C LEU A 136 -0.32 0.64 10.86
N GLU A 137 -1.07 -0.44 10.63
CA GLU A 137 -1.51 -0.81 9.28
C GLU A 137 -2.48 0.20 8.69
N LEU A 138 -3.44 0.70 9.48
CA LEU A 138 -4.38 1.75 9.06
C LEU A 138 -3.63 3.07 8.81
N LEU A 139 -2.66 3.41 9.67
CA LEU A 139 -1.82 4.58 9.48
C LEU A 139 -1.02 4.49 8.16
N ARG A 140 -0.31 3.38 7.93
CA ARG A 140 0.43 3.13 6.68
C ARG A 140 -0.50 3.19 5.47
N GLY A 141 -1.67 2.56 5.53
CA GLY A 141 -2.67 2.60 4.47
C GLY A 141 -3.15 4.02 4.17
N SER A 142 -3.44 4.83 5.20
CA SER A 142 -3.90 6.20 5.02
C SER A 142 -2.80 7.10 4.41
N LEU A 143 -1.55 6.91 4.81
CA LEU A 143 -0.40 7.66 4.29
C LEU A 143 -0.07 7.26 2.85
N ALA A 144 -0.25 5.99 2.48
CA ALA A 144 -0.11 5.54 1.09
C ALA A 144 -1.18 6.16 0.16
N ILE A 145 -2.43 6.24 0.61
CA ILE A 145 -3.49 6.93 -0.14
C ILE A 145 -3.19 8.43 -0.25
N LEU A 146 -2.74 9.06 0.85
CA LEU A 146 -2.34 10.46 0.85
C LEU A 146 -1.20 10.69 -0.16
N GLN A 147 -0.12 9.92 -0.10
CA GLN A 147 0.99 9.99 -1.05
C GLN A 147 0.49 9.89 -2.50
N GLY A 148 -0.28 8.85 -2.82
CA GLY A 148 -0.77 8.61 -4.18
C GLY A 148 -1.67 9.73 -4.70
N THR A 149 -2.67 10.16 -3.92
CA THR A 149 -3.55 11.26 -4.31
C THR A 149 -2.81 12.59 -4.40
N TRP A 150 -1.77 12.79 -3.59
CA TRP A 150 -0.97 14.01 -3.61
C TRP A 150 -0.05 14.11 -4.83
N PHE A 151 0.46 12.99 -5.34
CA PHE A 151 1.15 12.98 -6.65
C PHE A 151 0.25 13.52 -7.77
N TYR A 152 -1.03 13.12 -7.80
CA TYR A 152 -1.99 13.68 -8.74
C TYR A 152 -2.23 15.17 -8.50
N GLN A 153 -2.34 15.59 -7.24
CA GLN A 153 -2.51 17.00 -6.88
C GLN A 153 -1.33 17.87 -7.37
N ILE A 154 -0.09 17.40 -7.21
CA ILE A 154 1.11 18.05 -7.76
C ILE A 154 0.98 18.22 -9.28
N GLY A 155 0.61 17.14 -9.98
CA GLY A 155 0.40 17.15 -11.42
C GLY A 155 -0.65 18.19 -11.86
N PHE A 156 -1.81 18.23 -11.19
CA PHE A 156 -2.88 19.17 -11.54
C PHE A 156 -2.54 20.64 -11.27
N VAL A 157 -1.73 20.92 -10.24
CA VAL A 157 -1.34 22.29 -9.89
C VAL A 157 -0.24 22.81 -10.82
N LEU A 158 0.80 22.00 -11.06
CA LEU A 158 1.96 22.42 -11.86
C LEU A 158 1.75 22.24 -13.37
N TYR A 159 0.89 21.30 -13.77
CA TYR A 159 0.62 20.95 -15.16
C TYR A 159 -0.89 20.79 -15.40
N PRO A 160 -1.69 21.87 -15.24
CA PRO A 160 -3.13 21.80 -15.42
C PRO A 160 -3.50 21.37 -16.84
N LEU A 161 -4.39 20.40 -16.97
CA LEU A 161 -4.83 19.88 -18.27
C LEU A 161 -5.64 20.93 -19.08
N ASN A 162 -6.37 21.80 -18.38
CA ASN A 162 -7.16 22.91 -18.92
C ASN A 162 -7.27 24.02 -17.86
N GLY A 163 -7.48 25.26 -18.29
CA GLY A 163 -7.72 26.41 -17.39
C GLY A 163 -6.50 27.33 -17.21
N GLU A 164 -6.64 28.31 -16.31
CA GLU A 164 -5.58 29.27 -16.00
C GLU A 164 -4.45 28.60 -15.20
N GLN A 165 -3.21 29.01 -15.45
CA GLN A 165 -2.05 28.54 -14.71
C GLN A 165 -2.04 29.12 -13.30
N TRP A 166 -1.50 28.34 -12.36
CA TRP A 166 -1.33 28.77 -10.98
C TRP A 166 -0.22 29.81 -10.88
N ASP A 167 -0.47 30.90 -10.16
CA ASP A 167 0.57 31.82 -9.73
C ASP A 167 1.42 31.14 -8.64
N LEU A 168 2.66 30.79 -8.99
CA LEU A 168 3.55 30.02 -8.13
C LEU A 168 4.19 30.84 -6.99
N ASP A 169 4.10 32.17 -7.05
CA ASP A 169 4.67 33.06 -6.04
C ASP A 169 3.59 33.65 -5.11
N ARG A 170 2.30 33.43 -5.43
CA ARG A 170 1.18 33.90 -4.60
C ARG A 170 1.04 33.11 -3.31
N HIS A 171 1.18 33.80 -2.18
CA HIS A 171 1.05 33.21 -0.86
C HIS A 171 -0.31 32.54 -0.60
N ASP A 172 -1.41 33.11 -1.11
CA ASP A 172 -2.75 32.51 -0.94
C ASP A 172 -2.85 31.11 -1.53
N ASN A 173 -2.11 30.82 -2.61
CA ASN A 173 -2.05 29.47 -3.19
C ASN A 173 -1.33 28.50 -2.26
N ILE A 174 -0.28 28.93 -1.56
CA ILE A 174 0.42 28.13 -0.56
C ILE A 174 -0.52 27.79 0.60
N MET A 175 -1.27 28.78 1.12
CA MET A 175 -2.27 28.55 2.18
C MET A 175 -3.35 27.58 1.73
N PHE A 176 -3.89 27.77 0.53
CA PHE A 176 -4.93 26.91 -0.04
C PHE A 176 -4.45 25.47 -0.23
N ILE A 177 -3.27 25.27 -0.82
CA ILE A 177 -2.70 23.93 -1.03
C ILE A 177 -2.40 23.24 0.30
N THR A 178 -1.93 23.97 1.31
CA THR A 178 -1.76 23.40 2.66
C THR A 178 -3.08 22.89 3.23
N MET A 179 -4.15 23.67 3.08
CA MET A 179 -5.49 23.24 3.48
C MET A 179 -5.92 22.00 2.70
N CYS A 180 -5.77 21.97 1.37
CA CYS A 180 -6.09 20.82 0.53
C CYS A 180 -5.39 19.54 0.98
N PHE A 181 -4.12 19.62 1.41
CA PHE A 181 -3.39 18.47 1.97
C PHE A 181 -4.10 17.85 3.16
N CYS A 182 -4.59 18.67 4.09
CA CYS A 182 -5.36 18.21 5.24
C CYS A 182 -6.67 17.56 4.83
N TRP A 183 -7.36 18.07 3.81
CA TRP A 183 -8.58 17.46 3.26
C TRP A 183 -8.29 16.10 2.62
N HIS A 184 -7.22 15.98 1.83
CA HIS A 184 -6.79 14.68 1.29
C HIS A 184 -6.53 13.67 2.41
N TYR A 185 -5.88 14.09 3.49
CA TYR A 185 -5.61 13.19 4.60
C TYR A 185 -6.88 12.80 5.36
N ALA A 186 -7.81 13.73 5.58
CA ALA A 186 -9.11 13.43 6.18
C ALA A 186 -9.89 12.39 5.35
N VAL A 187 -9.89 12.53 4.02
CA VAL A 187 -10.50 11.55 3.10
C VAL A 187 -9.77 10.20 3.16
N ALA A 188 -8.43 10.20 3.18
CA ALA A 188 -7.65 8.96 3.29
C ALA A 188 -7.96 8.19 4.58
N LEU A 189 -8.07 8.88 5.71
CA LEU A 189 -8.49 8.30 6.98
C LEU A 189 -9.92 7.73 6.92
N LEU A 190 -10.85 8.45 6.29
CA LEU A 190 -12.22 7.99 6.10
C LEU A 190 -12.27 6.71 5.26
N VAL A 191 -11.56 6.67 4.13
CA VAL A 191 -11.51 5.50 3.23
C VAL A 191 -10.99 4.28 3.98
N VAL A 192 -9.86 4.42 4.68
CA VAL A 192 -9.27 3.31 5.44
C VAL A 192 -10.16 2.87 6.60
N GLY A 193 -10.82 3.81 7.29
CA GLY A 193 -11.79 3.52 8.33
C GLY A 193 -13.00 2.72 7.82
N ILE A 194 -13.57 3.13 6.68
CA ILE A 194 -14.68 2.41 6.04
C ILE A 194 -14.24 1.00 5.64
N CYS A 195 -13.06 0.85 5.02
CA CYS A 195 -12.51 -0.46 4.64
C CYS A 195 -12.34 -1.37 5.87
N TYR A 196 -11.78 -0.84 6.96
CA TYR A 196 -11.62 -1.59 8.21
C TYR A 196 -12.95 -2.04 8.80
N CYS A 197 -13.93 -1.13 8.91
CA CYS A 197 -15.27 -1.46 9.39
C CYS A 197 -15.94 -2.51 8.50
N GLY A 198 -15.82 -2.39 7.18
CA GLY A 198 -16.35 -3.36 6.22
C GLY A 198 -15.76 -4.76 6.39
N VAL A 199 -14.43 -4.87 6.55
CA VAL A 199 -13.75 -6.14 6.81
C VAL A 199 -14.17 -6.72 8.16
N PHE A 200 -14.21 -5.88 9.20
CA PHE A 200 -14.60 -6.30 10.55
C PHE A 200 -16.04 -6.84 10.58
N TRP A 201 -16.99 -6.12 9.98
CA TRP A 201 -18.39 -6.56 9.88
C TRP A 201 -18.54 -7.82 9.04
N SER A 202 -17.85 -7.91 7.91
CA SER A 202 -17.88 -9.11 7.06
C SER A 202 -17.34 -10.34 7.79
N SER A 203 -16.26 -10.17 8.55
CA SER A 203 -15.68 -11.22 9.39
C SER A 203 -16.67 -11.70 10.46
N LYS A 204 -17.27 -10.75 11.21
CA LYS A 204 -18.27 -11.05 12.24
C LYS A 204 -19.54 -11.70 11.68
N TRP A 205 -20.00 -11.22 10.53
CA TRP A 205 -21.15 -11.79 9.84
C TRP A 205 -20.88 -13.22 9.36
N CYS A 206 -19.70 -13.50 8.82
CA CYS A 206 -19.29 -14.84 8.40
C CYS A 206 -19.15 -15.80 9.59
N GLU A 207 -18.59 -15.33 10.71
CA GLU A 207 -18.50 -16.08 11.97
C GLU A 207 -19.89 -16.44 12.51
N GLY A 208 -20.82 -15.47 12.52
CA GLY A 208 -22.22 -15.69 12.92
C GLY A 208 -22.95 -16.70 12.05
N ARG A 209 -22.76 -16.67 10.71
CA ARG A 209 -23.35 -17.68 9.81
C ARG A 209 -22.81 -19.09 10.07
N LYS A 210 -21.50 -19.23 10.29
CA LYS A 210 -20.90 -20.54 10.61
C LYS A 210 -21.45 -21.11 11.92
N LEU A 211 -21.58 -20.27 12.94
CA LEU A 211 -22.14 -20.70 14.22
C LEU A 211 -23.61 -21.13 14.07
N GLY A 212 -24.41 -20.36 13.34
CA GLY A 212 -25.80 -20.71 13.06
C GLY A 212 -25.96 -22.01 12.27
N ASP A 213 -25.10 -22.25 11.27
CA ASP A 213 -25.11 -23.48 10.48
C ASP A 213 -24.68 -24.71 11.30
N MET A 214 -23.68 -24.56 12.19
CA MET A 214 -23.28 -25.60 13.15
C MET A 214 -24.41 -25.93 14.14
N GLU A 215 -25.10 -24.93 14.68
CA GLU A 215 -26.24 -25.16 15.59
C GLU A 215 -27.41 -25.85 14.89
N MET A 216 -27.69 -25.46 13.64
CA MET A 216 -28.75 -26.05 12.82
C MET A 216 -28.43 -27.50 12.44
N GLY A 217 -27.18 -27.79 12.07
CA GLY A 217 -26.68 -29.14 11.85
C GLY A 217 -26.80 -30.02 13.09
N ARG A 218 -26.44 -29.49 14.27
CA ARG A 218 -26.59 -30.22 15.54
C ARG A 218 -28.04 -30.56 15.86
N ARG A 219 -28.97 -29.60 15.67
CA ARG A 219 -30.42 -29.84 15.85
C ARG A 219 -30.94 -30.93 14.92
N LYS A 220 -30.47 -30.95 13.66
CA LYS A 220 -30.88 -31.94 12.66
C LYS A 220 -30.39 -33.35 13.00
N CYS A 221 -29.15 -33.50 13.49
CA CYS A 221 -28.66 -34.78 14.03
C CYS A 221 -29.48 -35.26 15.22
N THR A 222 -29.75 -34.39 16.21
CA THR A 222 -30.55 -34.80 17.38
C THR A 222 -31.99 -35.18 17.03
N ALA A 223 -32.60 -34.52 16.04
CA ALA A 223 -33.93 -34.86 15.56
C ALA A 223 -33.93 -36.19 14.77
N SER A 224 -32.88 -36.43 13.97
CA SER A 224 -32.67 -37.70 13.27
C SER A 224 -32.53 -38.85 14.26
N ASP A 225 -31.66 -38.72 15.26
CA ASP A 225 -31.43 -39.76 16.28
C ASP A 225 -32.72 -40.09 17.05
N SER A 226 -33.51 -39.06 17.41
CA SER A 226 -34.82 -39.26 18.04
C SER A 226 -35.80 -40.00 17.14
N SER A 227 -35.80 -39.73 15.83
CA SER A 227 -36.67 -40.43 14.88
C SER A 227 -36.25 -41.89 14.66
N THR A 228 -34.94 -42.15 14.55
CA THR A 228 -34.38 -43.50 14.43
C THR A 228 -34.67 -44.32 15.68
N GLN A 229 -34.53 -43.72 16.86
CA GLN A 229 -34.80 -44.42 18.13
C GLN A 229 -36.29 -44.76 18.30
N LYS A 230 -37.21 -43.91 17.82
CA LYS A 230 -38.65 -44.22 17.80
C LYS A 230 -38.99 -45.34 16.82
N ALA A 231 -38.36 -45.36 15.65
CA ALA A 231 -38.58 -46.42 14.66
C ALA A 231 -38.12 -47.79 15.19
N LEU A 232 -36.97 -47.86 15.86
CA LEU A 232 -36.45 -49.10 16.45
C LEU A 232 -37.32 -49.65 17.59
N LEU A 233 -37.92 -48.76 18.40
CA LEU A 233 -38.83 -49.17 19.48
C LEU A 233 -40.17 -49.68 18.93
N GLN A 234 -40.64 -49.10 17.82
CA GLN A 234 -41.87 -49.53 17.19
C GLN A 234 -41.73 -50.89 16.48
N GLU A 235 -40.53 -51.21 15.98
CA GLU A 235 -40.22 -52.52 15.41
C GLU A 235 -40.12 -53.62 16.49
N SER A 236 -39.69 -53.30 17.71
CA SER A 236 -39.61 -54.29 18.80
C SER A 236 -40.95 -54.60 19.47
N ASP A 237 -41.95 -53.72 19.33
CA ASP A 237 -43.29 -53.92 19.89
C ASP A 237 -44.20 -54.74 18.93
N GLU A 238 -43.75 -55.02 17.70
CA GLU A 238 -44.48 -55.81 16.68
C GLU A 238 -44.03 -57.29 16.58
N GLU A 239 -43.07 -57.74 17.40
CA GLU A 239 -42.67 -59.17 17.56
C GLU A 239 -43.30 -59.83 18.81
#